data_AF-A0A518VCI8-F1
#
_entry.id   AF-A0A518VCI8-F1
#
_cell.length_a   1.000
_cell.length_b   1.000
_cell.length_c   1.000
_cell.angle_alpha   90.00
_cell.angle_beta   90.00
_cell.angle_gamma   90.00
#
_symmetry.space_group_name_H-M   'P 1'
#
loop_
_entity.id
_entity.type
_entity.pdbx_description
1 polymer ?
#
loop_
_entity_poly.entity_id
_entity_poly.type
_entity_poly.pdbx_seq_one_letter_code
_entity_poly.pdbx_strand_id
1 'polypeptide(L)'
;MNEYYSEVIKSLTFNDLQVLSFLSDEDATASFKAKKNKKICEHTNLTEAMLRTSITRLLACRLIDVVSGLKEKAYYLSKYGITAIDISFKGVDKE
;
A
#
# COMPACT_ATOMS: atom_id res chain seq x y z
N MET A 1 -19.32 3.50 6.20
CA MET A 1 -18.15 3.64 5.30
C MET A 1 -18.68 4.06 3.94
N ASN A 2 -17.99 4.94 3.20
CA ASN A 2 -18.49 5.44 1.91
C ASN A 2 -18.44 4.32 0.85
N GLU A 3 -19.55 4.05 0.16
CA GLU A 3 -19.69 3.01 -0.87
C GLU A 3 -18.62 3.13 -1.97
N TYR A 4 -18.31 4.36 -2.39
CA TYR A 4 -17.23 4.63 -3.36
C TYR A 4 -15.88 4.09 -2.87
N TYR A 5 -15.57 4.32 -1.59
CA TYR A 5 -14.31 3.87 -1.02
C TYR A 5 -14.25 2.34 -0.95
N SER A 6 -15.37 1.69 -0.58
CA SER A 6 -15.45 0.23 -0.60
C SER A 6 -15.22 -0.36 -2.00
N GLU A 7 -15.76 0.26 -3.05
CA GLU A 7 -15.51 -0.16 -4.43
C GLU A 7 -14.04 0.05 -4.86
N VAL A 8 -13.41 1.14 -4.43
CA VAL A 8 -11.96 1.35 -4.64
C VAL A 8 -11.16 0.22 -3.99
N ILE A 9 -11.46 -0.16 -2.74
CA ILE A 9 -10.73 -1.23 -2.04
C ILE A 9 -10.94 -2.59 -2.73
N LYS A 10 -12.17 -2.90 -3.16
CA LYS A 10 -12.46 -4.13 -3.92
C LYS A 10 -11.75 -4.19 -5.27
N SER A 11 -11.44 -3.05 -5.87
CA SER A 11 -10.74 -2.97 -7.16
C SER A 11 -9.21 -3.19 -7.06
N LEU A 12 -8.66 -3.28 -5.84
CA LEU A 12 -7.23 -3.48 -5.63
C LEU A 12 -6.80 -4.86 -6.12
N THR A 13 -5.66 -4.89 -6.81
CA THR A 13 -5.08 -6.14 -7.30
C THR A 13 -4.31 -6.86 -6.19
N PHE A 14 -3.99 -8.15 -6.40
CA PHE A 14 -3.13 -8.89 -5.50
C PHE A 14 -1.79 -8.17 -5.23
N ASN A 15 -1.17 -7.60 -6.27
CA ASN A 15 0.08 -6.85 -6.14
C ASN A 15 -0.09 -5.59 -5.27
N ASP A 16 -1.23 -4.88 -5.39
CA ASP A 16 -1.53 -3.72 -4.56
C ASP A 16 -1.65 -4.12 -3.09
N LEU A 17 -2.35 -5.23 -2.83
CA LEU A 17 -2.51 -5.80 -1.48
C LEU A 17 -1.18 -6.27 -0.90
N GLN A 18 -0.29 -6.87 -1.70
CA GLN A 18 1.06 -7.24 -1.24
C GLN A 18 1.87 -6.01 -0.80
N VAL A 19 1.81 -4.91 -1.55
CA VAL A 19 2.49 -3.66 -1.17
C VAL A 19 1.88 -3.08 0.12
N LEU A 20 0.55 -3.04 0.23
CA LEU A 20 -0.12 -2.55 1.44
C LEU A 20 0.21 -3.42 2.66
N SER A 21 0.16 -4.74 2.52
CA SER A 21 0.52 -5.70 3.57
C SER A 21 1.95 -5.48 4.03
N PHE A 22 2.92 -5.42 3.11
CA PHE A 22 4.32 -5.19 3.46
C PHE A 22 4.53 -3.88 4.23
N LEU A 23 3.88 -2.78 3.80
CA LEU A 23 3.97 -1.52 4.52
C LEU A 23 3.30 -1.59 5.90
N SER A 24 2.25 -2.40 6.06
CA SER A 24 1.60 -2.66 7.34
C SER A 24 2.49 -3.45 8.29
N ASP A 25 3.06 -4.56 7.81
CA ASP A 25 3.91 -5.47 8.58
C ASP A 25 5.15 -4.77 9.11
N GLU A 26 5.65 -3.79 8.35
CA GLU A 26 6.80 -2.97 8.70
C GLU A 26 6.44 -1.70 9.50
N ASP A 27 5.18 -1.53 9.90
CA ASP A 27 4.62 -0.35 10.57
C ASP A 27 5.01 0.97 9.86
N ALA A 28 5.03 0.94 8.52
CA ALA A 28 5.32 2.09 7.68
C ALA A 28 4.09 3.00 7.61
N THR A 29 3.70 3.60 8.74
CA THR A 29 2.49 4.44 8.91
C THR A 29 2.80 5.93 9.01
N ALA A 30 4.09 6.30 8.92
CA ALA A 30 4.57 7.68 8.96
C ALA A 30 5.78 7.88 8.04
N SER A 31 6.06 9.13 7.66
CA SER A 31 7.14 9.48 6.73
C SER A 31 8.52 8.99 7.17
N PHE A 32 8.84 9.04 8.46
CA PHE A 32 10.12 8.57 9.00
C PHE A 32 10.24 7.04 9.06
N LYS A 33 9.12 6.31 8.93
CA LYS A 33 9.07 4.85 8.82
C LYS A 33 8.90 4.37 7.37
N ALA A 34 8.95 5.26 6.39
CA ALA A 34 8.70 4.94 5.00
C ALA A 34 9.71 3.94 4.43
N LYS A 35 9.25 3.07 3.52
CA LYS A 35 10.07 2.03 2.89
C LYS A 35 10.36 2.37 1.43
N LYS A 36 11.61 2.11 1.04
CA LYS A 36 12.11 2.34 -0.32
C LYS A 36 11.66 1.24 -1.27
N ASN A 37 11.60 1.55 -2.56
CA ASN A 37 11.25 0.59 -3.62
C ASN A 37 12.03 -0.72 -3.51
N LYS A 38 13.36 -0.65 -3.31
CA LYS A 38 14.20 -1.84 -3.19
C LYS A 38 13.72 -2.79 -2.10
N LYS A 39 13.38 -2.25 -0.93
CA LYS A 39 12.87 -3.04 0.20
C LYS A 39 11.51 -3.66 -0.09
N ILE A 40 10.63 -2.92 -0.77
CA ILE A 40 9.31 -3.44 -1.16
C ILE A 40 9.48 -4.58 -2.18
N CYS A 41 10.31 -4.43 -3.21
CA CYS A 41 10.58 -5.48 -4.20
C CYS A 41 11.15 -6.76 -3.54
N GLU A 42 12.11 -6.61 -2.62
CA GLU A 42 12.73 -7.73 -1.88
C GLU A 42 11.69 -8.61 -1.15
N HIS A 43 10.58 -8.03 -0.68
CA HIS A 43 9.57 -8.75 0.11
C HIS A 43 8.32 -9.15 -0.68
N THR A 44 7.99 -8.45 -1.77
CA THR A 44 6.72 -8.65 -2.49
C THR A 44 6.84 -9.56 -3.72
N ASN A 45 8.05 -10.05 -4.06
CA ASN A 45 8.34 -10.77 -5.31
C ASN A 45 7.91 -10.02 -6.59
N LEU A 46 7.66 -8.71 -6.48
CA LEU A 46 7.26 -7.86 -7.60
C LEU A 46 8.49 -7.45 -8.41
N THR A 47 8.36 -7.48 -9.73
CA THR A 47 9.32 -6.78 -10.60
C THR A 47 9.18 -5.27 -10.41
N GLU A 48 10.22 -4.50 -10.75
CA GLU A 48 10.15 -3.03 -10.66
C GLU A 48 9.01 -2.43 -11.51
N ALA A 49 8.67 -3.07 -12.64
CA ALA A 49 7.55 -2.66 -13.48
C ALA A 49 6.20 -2.87 -12.79
N MET A 50 6.01 -4.04 -12.15
CA MET A 50 4.80 -4.35 -11.40
C MET A 50 4.66 -3.46 -10.16
N LEU A 51 5.76 -3.24 -9.44
CA LEU A 51 5.77 -2.35 -8.27
C LEU A 51 5.43 -0.92 -8.68
N ARG A 52 6.03 -0.39 -9.75
CA ARG A 52 5.73 0.97 -10.22
C ARG A 52 4.25 1.15 -10.55
N THR A 53 3.63 0.18 -11.22
CA THR A 53 2.20 0.20 -11.53
C THR A 53 1.36 0.22 -10.24
N SER A 54 1.72 -0.62 -9.27
CA SER A 54 1.00 -0.73 -8.00
C SER A 54 1.13 0.55 -7.17
N ILE A 55 2.34 1.07 -6.99
CA ILE A 55 2.61 2.35 -6.31
C ILE A 55 1.85 3.51 -6.97
N THR A 56 1.82 3.58 -8.30
CA THR A 56 1.12 4.65 -9.02
C THR A 56 -0.38 4.63 -8.72
N ARG A 57 -1.00 3.44 -8.75
CA ARG A 57 -2.41 3.26 -8.40
C ARG A 57 -2.68 3.59 -6.93
N LEU A 58 -1.89 3.05 -6.02
CA LEU A 58 -2.04 3.25 -4.58
C LEU A 58 -1.88 4.74 -4.19
N LEU A 59 -0.98 5.48 -4.83
CA LEU A 59 -0.86 6.94 -4.66
C LEU A 59 -2.09 7.67 -5.18
N ALA A 60 -2.58 7.31 -6.38
CA ALA A 60 -3.76 7.91 -6.99
C ALA A 60 -5.02 7.69 -6.13
N CYS A 61 -5.14 6.52 -5.49
CA CYS A 61 -6.22 6.19 -4.56
C CYS A 61 -6.00 6.75 -3.14
N ARG A 62 -4.94 7.53 -2.90
CA ARG A 62 -4.55 8.08 -1.58
C ARG A 62 -4.39 7.00 -0.49
N LEU A 63 -4.03 5.77 -0.85
CA LEU A 63 -3.82 4.66 0.11
C LEU A 63 -2.40 4.66 0.67
N ILE A 64 -1.43 5.16 -0.10
CA ILE A 64 -0.08 5.41 0.37
C ILE A 64 0.30 6.86 0.12
N ASP A 65 1.31 7.33 0.85
CA ASP A 65 1.97 8.60 0.64
C ASP A 65 3.46 8.38 0.34
N VAL A 66 4.09 9.39 -0.26
CA VAL A 66 5.52 9.38 -0.63
C VAL A 66 6.25 10.45 0.16
N VAL A 67 7.47 10.14 0.60
CA VAL A 67 8.37 11.12 1.21
C VAL A 67 8.98 12.00 0.12
N SER A 68 8.75 13.31 0.19
CA SER A 68 9.35 14.30 -0.71
C SER A 68 10.79 14.64 -0.31
N GLY A 69 11.58 15.14 -1.26
CA GLY A 69 12.94 15.63 -1.00
C GLY A 69 14.03 14.57 -0.86
N LEU A 70 13.70 13.27 -0.98
CA LEU A 70 14.68 12.19 -1.00
C LEU A 70 15.15 11.88 -2.43
N LYS A 71 16.44 11.56 -2.58
CA LYS A 71 17.02 11.05 -3.85
C LYS A 71 16.32 9.77 -4.32
N GLU A 72 15.91 8.94 -3.36
CA GLU A 72 15.17 7.71 -3.62
C GLU A 72 13.80 7.80 -2.95
N LYS A 73 12.74 7.50 -3.71
CA LYS A 73 11.37 7.54 -3.20
C LYS A 73 11.16 6.49 -2.12
N ALA A 74 10.50 6.89 -1.04
CA ALA A 74 10.08 6.02 0.04
C ALA A 74 8.59 6.23 0.31
N TYR A 75 7.88 5.17 0.67
CA TYR A 75 6.43 5.15 0.78
C TYR A 75 5.97 4.64 2.15
N TYR A 76 4.83 5.15 2.59
CA TYR A 76 4.19 4.76 3.85
C TYR A 76 2.67 4.77 3.66
N LEU A 77 1.95 4.01 4.48
CA LEU A 77 0.50 3.98 4.49
C LEU A 77 -0.06 5.35 4.88
N SER A 78 -1.06 5.80 4.14
CA SER A 78 -1.89 6.92 4.57
C SER A 78 -2.91 6.44 5.60
N LYS A 79 -3.68 7.37 6.18
CA LYS A 79 -4.86 7.03 7.01
C LYS A 79 -5.85 6.12 6.26
N TYR A 80 -6.05 6.35 4.97
CA TYR A 80 -6.92 5.51 4.14
C TYR A 80 -6.29 4.16 3.81
N GLY A 81 -4.97 4.07 3.69
CA GLY A 81 -4.29 2.78 3.52
C GLY A 81 -4.44 1.87 4.74
N ILE A 82 -4.28 2.44 5.94
CA ILE A 82 -4.46 1.71 7.20
C ILE A 82 -5.88 1.14 7.29
N THR A 83 -6.89 1.98 7.00
CA THR A 83 -8.28 1.52 6.98
C THR A 83 -8.55 0.47 5.89
N ALA A 84 -7.90 0.57 4.73
CA ALA A 84 -8.06 -0.39 3.63
C ALA A 84 -7.60 -1.80 4.02
N ILE A 85 -6.45 -1.90 4.70
CA ILE A 85 -5.90 -3.14 5.24
C ILE A 85 -6.92 -3.80 6.16
N ASP A 86 -7.46 -3.05 7.14
CA ASP A 86 -8.46 -3.59 8.06
C ASP A 86 -9.68 -4.18 7.33
N ILE A 87 -10.10 -3.60 6.22
CA ILE A 87 -11.27 -4.06 5.45
C ILE A 87 -10.92 -5.30 4.64
N SER A 88 -9.80 -5.26 3.93
CA SER A 88 -9.35 -6.37 3.07
C SER A 88 -9.03 -7.62 3.89
N PHE A 89 -8.48 -7.49 5.10
CA PHE A 89 -8.15 -8.63 5.96
C PHE A 89 -9.36 -9.14 6.76
N LYS A 90 -10.31 -8.28 7.15
CA LYS A 90 -11.55 -8.72 7.83
C LYS A 90 -12.49 -9.55 6.94
N GLY A 91 -12.22 -9.66 5.65
CA GLY A 91 -12.94 -10.56 4.74
C GLY A 91 -12.52 -12.04 4.85
N VAL A 92 -11.45 -12.37 5.57
CA VAL A 92 -10.92 -13.75 5.69
C VAL A 92 -11.37 -14.44 6.99
N ASP A 93 -11.73 -13.67 8.03
CA ASP A 93 -12.10 -14.22 9.34
C ASP A 93 -13.62 -14.18 9.58
N LYS A 94 -14.43 -14.89 8.79
CA LYS A 94 -15.78 -15.37 9.17
C LYS A 94 -16.24 -16.53 8.29
N GLU A 95 -15.68 -17.72 8.49
CA GLU A 95 -16.38 -19.01 8.31
C GLU A 95 -16.01 -19.96 9.45
#